data_AF-A0A0R2BSR4-F1
#
_entry.id   AF-A0A0R2BSR4-F1
#
_cell.length_a   1.000
_cell.length_b   1.000
_cell.length_c   1.000
_cell.angle_alpha   90.00
_cell.angle_beta   90.00
_cell.angle_gamma   90.00
#
_symmetry.space_group_name_H-M   'P 1'
#
loop_
_entity.id
_entity.type
_entity.pdbx_description
1 polymer ?
#
loop_
_entity_poly.entity_id
_entity_poly.type
_entity_poly.pdbx_seq_one_letter_code
_entity_poly.pdbx_strand_id
1 'polypeptide(L)'
;MIMKQPKVSIIMGIYNCEQTLQHCFESLLQQTFTDWQLIMCEDGSQDNTYEIAKQIQKRHPEKVVLLRNQNNLGLNETLNRCLAVATGEYIARQDADDLSLSERLRLEVDFLDSHPEYALVSGRKDHFDEEGIWGNLGDVEKPTMKDIFFGPPFCHPSCMMRASALRQVDGYSIDRRLLRVEDYHLWYKFYRSGFNGYNLQQTIYLYADARNDYSKRNWQNRLNEMRLKHLIIREVHLPWYYYVFALRPIIVGLLPMPIYHHLHRRRLQN
;
A
#
# COMPACT_ATOMS: atom_id res chain seq x y z
N MET A 1 26.96 16.83 7.04
CA MET A 1 26.97 15.54 7.76
C MET A 1 26.61 14.46 6.76
N ILE A 2 27.41 13.40 6.66
CA ILE A 2 27.02 12.22 5.89
C ILE A 2 25.90 11.57 6.71
N MET A 3 24.66 11.61 6.20
CA MET A 3 23.56 10.90 6.84
C MET A 3 23.88 9.41 6.77
N LYS A 4 23.90 8.74 7.92
CA LYS A 4 24.01 7.28 7.98
C LYS A 4 22.86 6.71 7.13
N GLN A 5 23.16 5.80 6.21
CA GLN A 5 22.13 5.16 5.41
C GLN A 5 21.20 4.37 6.34
N PRO A 6 19.89 4.67 6.38
CA PRO A 6 18.95 3.97 7.24
C PRO A 6 18.68 2.58 6.66
N LYS A 7 18.38 1.61 7.53
CA LYS A 7 17.98 0.27 7.07
C LYS A 7 16.65 0.30 6.32
N VAL A 8 15.68 1.10 6.79
CA VAL A 8 14.35 1.23 6.19
C VAL A 8 14.14 2.64 5.61
N SER A 9 13.67 2.71 4.36
CA SER A 9 13.08 3.92 3.79
C SER A 9 11.56 3.76 3.73
N ILE A 10 10.85 4.58 4.50
CA ILE A 10 9.39 4.66 4.46
C ILE A 10 9.01 5.64 3.35
N ILE A 11 8.18 5.21 2.39
CA ILE A 11 7.69 6.08 1.32
C ILE A 11 6.21 6.39 1.53
N MET A 12 5.86 7.67 1.41
CA MET A 12 4.51 8.18 1.63
C MET A 12 4.19 9.29 0.62
N GLY A 13 3.15 9.10 -0.18
CA GLY A 13 2.53 10.19 -0.92
C GLY A 13 1.56 10.94 -0.01
N ILE A 14 1.62 12.26 0.02
CA ILE A 14 0.73 13.09 0.84
C ILE A 14 -0.11 14.00 -0.06
N TYR A 15 -1.43 13.95 0.11
CA TYR A 15 -2.39 14.75 -0.65
C TYR A 15 -3.65 14.98 0.17
N ASN A 16 -3.96 16.24 0.48
CA ASN A 16 -5.15 16.64 1.24
C ASN A 16 -5.34 15.87 2.56
N CYS A 17 -4.28 15.77 3.36
CA CYS A 17 -4.23 15.04 4.62
C CYS A 17 -3.87 15.96 5.82
N GLU A 18 -4.31 17.23 5.80
CA GLU A 18 -3.98 18.18 6.88
C GLU A 18 -4.42 17.71 8.27
N GLN A 19 -5.51 16.93 8.33
CA GLN A 19 -6.11 16.45 9.58
C GLN A 19 -5.41 15.21 10.15
N THR A 20 -4.74 14.42 9.31
CA THR A 20 -4.25 13.09 9.70
C THR A 20 -2.73 12.98 9.70
N LEU A 21 -2.03 13.78 8.90
CA LEU A 21 -0.60 13.64 8.67
C LEU A 21 0.23 13.70 9.97
N GLN A 22 -0.15 14.59 10.89
CA GLN A 22 0.56 14.73 12.17
C GLN A 22 0.43 13.46 13.03
N HIS A 23 -0.77 12.88 13.12
CA HIS A 23 -1.01 11.64 13.87
C HIS A 23 -0.32 10.43 13.21
N CYS A 24 -0.37 10.35 11.88
CA CYS A 24 0.37 9.34 11.12
C CYS A 24 1.87 9.40 11.42
N PHE A 25 2.47 10.60 11.35
CA PHE A 25 3.89 10.79 11.67
C PHE A 25 4.23 10.44 13.13
N GLU A 26 3.38 10.80 14.09
CA GLU A 26 3.54 10.43 15.50
C GLU A 26 3.57 8.91 15.70
N SER A 27 2.75 8.14 14.97
CA SER A 27 2.78 6.68 15.02
C SER A 27 4.10 6.08 14.51
N LEU A 28 4.74 6.74 13.54
CA LEU A 28 6.06 6.34 13.04
C LEU A 28 7.17 6.67 14.05
N LEU A 29 7.06 7.77 14.79
CA LEU A 29 8.00 8.10 15.86
C LEU A 29 7.94 7.10 17.03
N GLN A 30 6.80 6.45 17.24
CA GLN A 30 6.60 5.43 18.26
C GLN A 30 7.10 4.03 17.87
N GLN A 31 7.69 3.87 16.67
CA GLN A 31 8.23 2.58 16.25
C GLN A 31 9.42 2.17 17.13
N THR A 32 9.42 0.91 17.59
CA THR A 32 10.53 0.36 18.39
C THR A 32 11.79 0.11 17.56
N PHE A 33 11.64 -0.11 16.26
CA PHE A 33 12.75 -0.06 15.31
C PHE A 33 13.00 1.40 14.89
N THR A 34 14.21 1.91 15.09
CA THR A 34 14.52 3.36 14.95
C THR A 34 15.38 3.73 13.74
N ASP A 35 16.00 2.74 13.07
CA ASP A 35 16.92 2.92 11.94
C ASP A 35 16.18 3.07 10.61
N TRP A 36 15.32 4.10 10.54
CA TRP A 36 14.50 4.43 9.39
C TRP A 36 14.56 5.92 9.05
N GLN A 37 14.30 6.21 7.77
CA GLN A 37 13.94 7.54 7.26
C GLN A 37 12.52 7.51 6.67
N LEU A 38 11.87 8.67 6.67
CA LEU A 38 10.59 8.90 6.01
C LEU A 38 10.80 9.82 4.82
N ILE A 39 10.33 9.39 3.65
CA ILE A 39 10.31 10.17 2.41
C ILE A 39 8.85 10.49 2.10
N MET A 40 8.47 11.74 2.36
CA MET A 40 7.17 12.27 1.98
C MET A 40 7.25 12.96 0.63
N CYS A 41 6.30 12.73 -0.25
CA CYS A 41 6.15 13.51 -1.48
C CYS A 41 4.77 14.15 -1.52
N GLU A 42 4.76 15.48 -1.46
CA GLU A 42 3.55 16.30 -1.51
C GLU A 42 3.05 16.41 -2.95
N ASP A 43 1.78 16.04 -3.17
CA ASP A 43 1.20 15.81 -4.49
C ASP A 43 0.15 16.86 -4.90
N GLY A 44 0.42 18.13 -4.64
CA GLY A 44 -0.41 19.25 -5.10
C GLY A 44 -1.71 19.44 -4.31
N SER A 45 -1.64 19.29 -2.98
CA SER A 45 -2.72 19.50 -2.02
C SER A 45 -3.29 20.92 -2.08
N GLN A 46 -4.57 21.04 -1.75
CA GLN A 46 -5.28 22.32 -1.67
C GLN A 46 -5.46 22.82 -0.23
N ASP A 47 -5.08 22.01 0.75
CA ASP A 47 -5.16 22.26 2.17
C ASP A 47 -3.77 22.55 2.78
N ASN A 48 -3.65 22.56 4.12
CA ASN A 48 -2.39 22.87 4.80
C ASN A 48 -1.37 21.70 4.83
N THR A 49 -1.60 20.61 4.09
CA THR A 49 -0.73 19.41 4.09
C THR A 49 0.74 19.74 3.89
N TYR A 50 1.08 20.57 2.91
CA TYR A 50 2.48 20.92 2.62
C TYR A 50 3.16 21.64 3.79
N GLU A 51 2.47 22.60 4.41
CA GLU A 51 3.04 23.37 5.52
C GLU A 51 3.23 22.49 6.76
N ILE A 52 2.31 21.56 7.03
CA ILE A 52 2.47 20.57 8.10
C ILE A 52 3.67 19.66 7.83
N ALA A 53 3.79 19.11 6.61
CA ALA A 53 4.92 18.26 6.23
C ALA A 53 6.27 19.00 6.34
N LYS A 54 6.30 20.28 5.97
CA LYS A 54 7.48 21.14 6.10
C LYS A 54 7.85 21.40 7.56
N GLN A 55 6.87 21.59 8.45
CA GLN A 55 7.12 21.69 9.89
C GLN A 55 7.65 20.39 10.48
N ILE A 56 7.11 19.24 10.06
CA ILE A 56 7.63 17.92 10.43
C ILE A 56 9.08 17.77 9.99
N GLN A 57 9.39 18.06 8.73
CA GLN A 57 10.75 18.00 8.20
C GLN A 57 11.72 18.95 8.92
N LYS A 58 11.29 20.17 9.24
CA LYS A 58 12.10 21.13 9.99
C LYS A 58 12.42 20.64 11.42
N ARG A 59 11.49 19.92 12.06
CA ARG A 59 11.68 19.34 13.40
C ARG A 59 12.55 18.08 13.39
N HIS A 60 12.54 17.33 12.28
CA HIS A 60 13.24 16.04 12.15
C HIS A 60 14.06 15.95 10.85
N PRO A 61 15.00 16.90 10.59
CA PRO A 61 15.73 16.96 9.32
C PRO A 61 16.64 15.75 9.07
N GLU A 62 16.98 15.00 10.11
CA GLU A 62 17.78 13.77 10.06
C GLU A 62 16.97 12.52 9.71
N LYS A 63 15.64 12.57 9.87
CA LYS A 63 14.73 11.44 9.58
C LYS A 63 13.83 11.68 8.37
N VAL A 64 13.57 12.92 8.01
CA VAL A 64 12.51 13.26 7.05
C VAL A 64 13.08 13.94 5.81
N VAL A 65 12.80 13.33 4.66
CA VAL A 65 12.98 13.93 3.34
C VAL A 65 11.61 14.37 2.82
N LEU A 66 11.49 15.62 2.43
CA LEU A 66 10.26 16.17 1.84
C LEU A 66 10.50 16.52 0.36
N LEU A 67 9.77 15.84 -0.51
CA LEU A 67 9.65 16.14 -1.93
C LEU A 67 8.35 16.88 -2.19
N ARG A 68 8.28 17.59 -3.32
CA ARG A 68 7.08 18.29 -3.76
C ARG A 68 6.88 18.14 -5.25
N ASN A 69 5.65 17.88 -5.67
CA ASN A 69 5.21 17.93 -7.05
C ASN A 69 4.61 19.31 -7.36
N GLN A 70 4.74 19.77 -8.60
CA GLN A 70 4.16 21.06 -9.01
C GLN A 70 2.63 21.00 -9.13
N ASN A 71 2.10 19.83 -9.43
CA ASN A 71 0.69 19.50 -9.57
C ASN A 71 0.47 18.06 -9.11
N ASN A 72 -0.78 17.66 -8.92
CA ASN A 72 -1.12 16.27 -8.61
C ASN A 72 -0.72 15.35 -9.79
N LEU A 73 0.20 14.42 -9.54
CA LEU A 73 0.69 13.40 -10.46
C LEU A 73 0.05 12.03 -10.20
N GLY A 74 -0.64 11.89 -9.07
CA GLY A 74 -1.25 10.66 -8.61
C GLY A 74 -0.25 9.77 -7.87
N LEU A 75 -0.81 8.78 -7.15
CA LEU A 75 -0.05 8.00 -6.17
C LEU A 75 1.17 7.30 -6.77
N ASN A 76 1.06 6.68 -7.95
CA ASN A 76 2.14 5.86 -8.53
C ASN A 76 3.38 6.69 -8.85
N GLU A 77 3.18 7.83 -9.53
CA GLU A 77 4.27 8.71 -9.91
C GLU A 77 4.89 9.35 -8.66
N THR A 78 4.06 9.76 -7.71
CA THR A 78 4.47 10.28 -6.40
C THR A 78 5.31 9.27 -5.61
N LEU A 79 4.89 8.00 -5.53
CA LEU A 79 5.64 6.95 -4.85
C LEU A 79 6.94 6.58 -5.59
N ASN A 80 6.94 6.59 -6.92
CA ASN A 80 8.17 6.39 -7.69
C ASN A 80 9.20 7.51 -7.45
N ARG A 81 8.75 8.76 -7.28
CA ARG A 81 9.64 9.87 -6.89
C ARG A 81 10.22 9.66 -5.50
N CYS A 82 9.43 9.18 -4.54
CA CYS A 82 9.96 8.76 -3.24
C CYS A 82 10.99 7.62 -3.39
N LEU A 83 10.68 6.60 -4.20
CA LEU A 83 11.56 5.45 -4.43
C LEU A 83 12.90 5.86 -5.05
N ALA A 84 12.91 6.87 -5.93
CA ALA A 84 14.12 7.34 -6.60
C ALA A 84 15.16 7.93 -5.64
N VAL A 85 14.74 8.45 -4.48
CA VAL A 85 15.64 9.00 -3.44
C VAL A 85 15.78 8.06 -2.23
N ALA A 86 15.10 6.90 -2.24
CA ALA A 86 15.16 5.94 -1.16
C ALA A 86 16.49 5.18 -1.15
N THR A 87 17.13 5.17 0.02
CA THR A 87 18.47 4.60 0.23
C THR A 87 18.45 3.34 1.11
N GLY A 88 17.30 3.01 1.69
CA GLY A 88 17.15 1.85 2.57
C GLY A 88 17.33 0.51 1.87
N GLU A 89 17.77 -0.47 2.63
CA GLU A 89 17.74 -1.88 2.24
C GLU A 89 16.30 -2.35 2.01
N TYR A 90 15.40 -1.87 2.88
CA TYR A 90 13.98 -2.13 2.82
C TYR A 90 13.19 -0.85 2.50
N ILE A 91 12.13 -1.01 1.71
CA ILE A 91 11.16 0.02 1.39
C ILE A 91 9.85 -0.33 2.08
N ALA A 92 9.48 0.44 3.09
CA ALA A 92 8.18 0.34 3.74
C ALA A 92 7.21 1.35 3.10
N ARG A 93 5.95 0.97 2.92
CA ARG A 93 4.89 1.90 2.51
C ARG A 93 4.16 2.44 3.74
N GLN A 94 3.63 3.66 3.66
CA GLN A 94 2.72 4.22 4.65
C GLN A 94 1.73 5.16 3.96
N ASP A 95 0.47 5.13 4.41
CA ASP A 95 -0.54 6.13 4.04
C ASP A 95 -0.67 7.21 5.12
N ALA A 96 -0.95 8.44 4.68
CA ALA A 96 -0.95 9.64 5.52
C ALA A 96 -2.18 9.77 6.44
N ASP A 97 -3.20 8.96 6.22
CA ASP A 97 -4.44 8.85 6.99
C ASP A 97 -4.46 7.66 7.95
N ASP A 98 -3.47 6.78 7.88
CA ASP A 98 -3.38 5.55 8.65
C ASP A 98 -2.34 5.60 9.77
N LEU A 99 -2.36 4.60 10.67
CA LEU A 99 -1.40 4.48 11.78
C LEU A 99 -0.64 3.16 11.75
N SER A 100 0.68 3.23 11.99
CA SER A 100 1.51 2.04 12.22
C SER A 100 1.56 1.68 13.70
N LEU A 101 1.33 0.41 14.05
CA LEU A 101 1.53 -0.06 15.43
C LEU A 101 3.02 -0.10 15.77
N SER A 102 3.39 0.14 17.04
CA SER A 102 4.78 0.40 17.47
C SER A 102 5.80 -0.68 17.06
N GLU A 103 5.36 -1.93 16.95
CA GLU A 103 6.24 -3.06 16.60
C GLU A 103 6.36 -3.30 15.09
N ARG A 104 5.57 -2.62 14.25
CA ARG A 104 5.43 -2.91 12.82
C ARG A 104 6.79 -3.06 12.12
N LEU A 105 7.59 -1.99 12.13
CA LEU A 105 8.86 -1.98 11.39
C LEU A 105 9.82 -3.05 11.91
N ARG A 106 9.85 -3.27 13.23
CA ARG A 106 10.70 -4.31 13.83
C ARG A 106 10.30 -5.69 13.33
N LEU A 107 9.00 -6.00 13.36
CA LEU A 107 8.47 -7.29 12.93
C LEU A 107 8.71 -7.56 11.44
N GLU A 108 8.54 -6.55 10.59
CA GLU A 108 8.80 -6.66 9.16
C GLU A 108 10.29 -6.84 8.86
N VAL A 109 11.17 -6.07 9.52
CA VAL A 109 12.63 -6.19 9.38
C VAL A 109 13.12 -7.55 9.87
N ASP A 110 12.73 -7.97 11.08
CA ASP A 110 13.13 -9.25 11.68
C ASP A 110 12.72 -10.42 10.76
N PHE A 111 11.52 -10.34 10.17
CA PHE A 111 11.02 -11.34 9.23
C PHE A 111 11.86 -11.39 7.95
N LEU A 112 12.08 -10.26 7.29
CA LEU A 112 12.86 -10.23 6.05
C LEU A 112 14.33 -10.59 6.28
N ASP A 113 14.94 -10.18 7.40
CA ASP A 113 16.31 -10.56 7.72
C ASP A 113 16.46 -12.09 7.90
N SER A 114 15.45 -12.73 8.50
CA SER A 114 15.46 -14.18 8.77
C SER A 114 14.99 -15.04 7.61
N HIS A 115 14.31 -14.47 6.61
CA HIS A 115 13.74 -15.21 5.48
C HIS A 115 14.15 -14.60 4.13
N PRO A 116 15.36 -14.91 3.62
CA PRO A 116 15.87 -14.37 2.36
C PRO A 116 15.05 -14.79 1.12
N GLU A 117 14.24 -15.85 1.22
CA GLU A 117 13.37 -16.34 0.15
C GLU A 117 12.14 -15.45 -0.13
N TYR A 118 11.79 -14.54 0.79
CA TYR A 118 10.72 -13.56 0.58
C TYR A 118 11.30 -12.19 0.20
N ALA A 119 10.67 -11.57 -0.79
CA ALA A 119 11.01 -10.22 -1.24
C ALA A 119 10.08 -9.14 -0.66
N LEU A 120 8.96 -9.58 -0.07
CA LEU A 120 7.86 -8.75 0.39
C LEU A 120 7.29 -9.36 1.68
N VAL A 121 7.05 -8.52 2.67
CA VAL A 121 6.23 -8.84 3.83
C VAL A 121 5.15 -7.78 3.97
N SER A 122 3.98 -8.17 4.41
CA SER A 122 2.88 -7.30 4.82
C SER A 122 2.31 -7.88 6.11
N GLY A 123 1.35 -7.22 6.73
CA GLY A 123 0.64 -7.81 7.86
C GLY A 123 -0.81 -7.37 7.92
N ARG A 124 -1.53 -8.03 8.83
CA ARG A 124 -2.95 -7.77 9.04
C ARG A 124 -3.18 -6.31 9.42
N LYS A 125 -4.29 -5.80 8.92
CA LYS A 125 -4.80 -4.48 9.28
C LYS A 125 -6.10 -4.59 10.05
N ASP A 126 -6.25 -3.71 11.03
CA ASP A 126 -7.52 -3.47 11.69
C ASP A 126 -8.11 -2.17 11.15
N HIS A 127 -9.39 -2.21 10.78
CA HIS A 127 -10.14 -1.03 10.39
C HIS A 127 -10.52 -0.24 11.64
N PHE A 128 -10.23 1.06 11.64
CA PHE A 128 -10.54 1.93 12.76
C PHE A 128 -11.19 3.23 12.31
N ASP A 129 -11.97 3.82 13.22
CA ASP A 129 -12.50 5.17 13.14
C ASP A 129 -12.50 5.83 14.53
N GLU A 130 -13.17 6.97 14.67
CA GLU A 130 -13.27 7.72 15.94
C GLU A 130 -13.88 6.91 17.09
N GLU A 131 -14.69 5.88 16.78
CA GLU A 131 -15.31 5.00 17.77
C GLU A 131 -14.46 3.76 18.07
N GLY A 132 -13.32 3.59 17.39
CA GLY A 132 -12.35 2.51 17.60
C GLY A 132 -12.32 1.47 16.48
N ILE A 133 -11.81 0.28 16.80
CA ILE A 133 -11.63 -0.82 15.84
C ILE A 133 -12.98 -1.49 15.56
N TRP A 134 -13.34 -1.62 14.28
CA TRP A 134 -14.64 -2.16 13.87
C TRP A 134 -14.57 -3.34 12.90
N GLY A 135 -13.39 -3.70 12.39
CA GLY A 135 -13.25 -4.84 11.49
C GLY A 135 -11.81 -5.31 11.30
N ASN A 136 -11.66 -6.59 11.00
CA ASN A 136 -10.40 -7.21 10.58
C ASN A 136 -10.69 -8.00 9.29
N LEU A 137 -9.72 -8.06 8.39
CA LEU A 137 -9.78 -8.95 7.23
C LEU A 137 -8.70 -10.01 7.38
N GLY A 138 -9.09 -11.28 7.28
CA GLY A 138 -8.13 -12.37 7.21
C GLY A 138 -7.29 -12.30 5.93
N ASP A 139 -5.98 -12.36 6.09
CA ASP A 139 -5.02 -12.38 4.99
C ASP A 139 -4.51 -13.80 4.73
N VAL A 140 -4.32 -14.14 3.46
CA VAL A 140 -3.66 -15.39 3.06
C VAL A 140 -2.18 -15.28 3.47
N GLU A 141 -1.71 -16.19 4.33
CA GLU A 141 -0.36 -16.14 4.91
C GLU A 141 0.75 -16.18 3.84
N LYS A 142 0.63 -17.09 2.88
CA LYS A 142 1.59 -17.27 1.78
C LYS A 142 0.85 -17.16 0.45
N PRO A 143 0.58 -15.94 -0.04
CA PRO A 143 -0.15 -15.76 -1.29
C PRO A 143 0.59 -16.40 -2.46
N THR A 144 -0.17 -16.88 -3.43
CA THR A 144 0.32 -17.43 -4.68
C THR A 144 -0.10 -16.54 -5.85
N MET A 145 0.42 -16.84 -7.04
CA MET A 145 -0.04 -16.17 -8.28
C MET A 145 -1.55 -16.32 -8.51
N LYS A 146 -2.15 -17.41 -8.02
CA LYS A 146 -3.60 -17.63 -8.09
C LYS A 146 -4.34 -16.65 -7.18
N ASP A 147 -3.84 -16.40 -5.97
CA ASP A 147 -4.44 -15.45 -5.04
C ASP A 147 -4.39 -14.03 -5.59
N ILE A 148 -3.24 -13.65 -6.17
CA ILE A 148 -3.07 -12.40 -6.91
C ILE A 148 -4.11 -12.29 -8.02
N PHE A 149 -4.31 -13.32 -8.84
CA PHE A 149 -5.35 -13.27 -9.88
C PHE A 149 -6.75 -12.97 -9.33
N PHE A 150 -7.09 -13.38 -8.11
CA PHE A 150 -8.40 -13.10 -7.52
C PHE A 150 -8.48 -11.74 -6.80
N GLY A 151 -7.36 -11.12 -6.44
CA GLY A 151 -7.25 -9.75 -5.95
C GLY A 151 -5.90 -9.48 -5.29
N PRO A 152 -5.61 -8.22 -4.88
CA PRO A 152 -4.38 -7.91 -4.16
C PRO A 152 -4.38 -8.63 -2.79
N PRO A 153 -3.43 -9.53 -2.52
CA PRO A 153 -3.45 -10.33 -1.29
C PRO A 153 -2.63 -9.70 -0.16
N PHE A 154 -1.98 -8.57 -0.42
CA PHE A 154 -1.18 -7.82 0.55
C PHE A 154 -1.84 -6.47 0.81
N CYS A 155 -1.83 -6.05 2.05
CA CYS A 155 -2.24 -4.71 2.41
C CYS A 155 -1.13 -3.73 1.99
N HIS A 156 -1.36 -3.01 0.89
CA HIS A 156 -0.40 -2.04 0.36
C HIS A 156 0.14 -1.06 1.41
N PRO A 157 -0.69 -0.41 2.26
CA PRO A 157 -0.19 0.46 3.34
C PRO A 157 0.74 -0.18 4.35
N SER A 158 0.57 -1.46 4.64
CA SER A 158 1.33 -2.15 5.68
C SER A 158 2.47 -3.00 5.11
N CYS A 159 2.86 -2.81 3.85
CA CYS A 159 3.90 -3.64 3.25
C CYS A 159 5.32 -3.09 3.45
N MET A 160 6.28 -3.99 3.53
CA MET A 160 7.72 -3.76 3.44
C MET A 160 8.33 -4.68 2.38
N MET A 161 9.13 -4.11 1.50
CA MET A 161 9.75 -4.81 0.36
C MET A 161 11.26 -4.67 0.40
N ARG A 162 11.97 -5.67 -0.12
CA ARG A 162 13.39 -5.52 -0.47
C ARG A 162 13.52 -4.46 -1.55
N ALA A 163 14.37 -3.46 -1.31
CA ALA A 163 14.60 -2.39 -2.28
C ALA A 163 15.19 -2.93 -3.60
N SER A 164 15.99 -4.00 -3.54
CA SER A 164 16.50 -4.70 -4.72
C SER A 164 15.38 -5.31 -5.58
N ALA A 165 14.43 -6.00 -4.96
CA ALA A 165 13.29 -6.60 -5.68
C ALA A 165 12.38 -5.53 -6.28
N LEU A 166 12.08 -4.47 -5.53
CA LEU A 166 11.26 -3.36 -6.02
C LEU A 166 11.90 -2.63 -7.21
N ARG A 167 13.23 -2.47 -7.21
CA ARG A 167 13.99 -1.92 -8.34
C ARG A 167 14.06 -2.88 -9.52
N GLN A 168 14.22 -4.18 -9.28
CA GLN A 168 14.26 -5.19 -10.35
C GLN A 168 12.96 -5.23 -11.13
N VAL A 169 11.83 -5.02 -10.47
CA VAL A 169 10.54 -4.92 -11.15
C VAL A 169 10.26 -3.52 -11.69
N ASP A 170 11.15 -2.53 -11.56
CA ASP A 170 10.90 -1.15 -12.02
C ASP A 170 9.69 -0.48 -11.34
N GLY A 171 9.61 -0.58 -10.00
CA GLY A 171 8.69 0.20 -9.17
C GLY A 171 7.20 0.14 -9.56
N TYR A 172 6.48 1.24 -9.32
CA TYR A 172 5.06 1.39 -9.66
C TYR A 172 4.90 1.73 -11.13
N SER A 173 3.88 1.19 -11.79
CA SER A 173 3.63 1.47 -13.21
C SER A 173 2.81 2.74 -13.39
N ILE A 174 3.27 3.63 -14.29
CA ILE A 174 2.60 4.88 -14.61
C ILE A 174 1.79 4.68 -15.90
N ASP A 175 0.55 4.19 -15.77
CA ASP A 175 -0.42 4.07 -16.87
C ASP A 175 -1.81 4.45 -16.35
N ARG A 176 -2.54 5.28 -17.11
CA ARG A 176 -3.95 5.65 -16.81
C ARG A 176 -4.86 4.43 -16.66
N ARG A 177 -4.55 3.33 -17.34
CA ARG A 177 -5.28 2.04 -17.27
C ARG A 177 -5.00 1.24 -16.01
N LEU A 178 -3.99 1.64 -15.23
CA LEU A 178 -3.56 1.01 -13.99
C LEU A 178 -3.79 1.90 -12.76
N LEU A 179 -4.48 3.03 -12.93
CA LEU A 179 -4.91 3.87 -11.80
C LEU A 179 -5.86 3.09 -10.89
N ARG A 180 -5.66 3.22 -9.59
CA ARG A 180 -6.42 2.57 -8.50
C ARG A 180 -6.28 1.04 -8.47
N VAL A 181 -5.28 0.50 -9.17
CA VAL A 181 -4.88 -0.92 -9.15
C VAL A 181 -3.35 -1.06 -9.12
N GLU A 182 -2.69 -0.04 -8.58
CA GLU A 182 -1.23 0.10 -8.53
C GLU A 182 -0.53 -0.97 -7.73
N ASP A 183 -1.05 -1.26 -6.54
CA ASP A 183 -0.60 -2.32 -5.65
C ASP A 183 -0.81 -3.68 -6.30
N TYR A 184 -1.98 -3.89 -6.91
CA TYR A 184 -2.31 -5.12 -7.60
C TYR A 184 -1.34 -5.38 -8.77
N HIS A 185 -1.07 -4.37 -9.60
CA HIS A 185 -0.09 -4.52 -10.68
C HIS A 185 1.33 -4.74 -10.14
N LEU A 186 1.71 -4.08 -9.03
CA LEU A 186 3.00 -4.30 -8.40
C LEU A 186 3.18 -5.74 -7.93
N TRP A 187 2.18 -6.32 -7.25
CA TRP A 187 2.21 -7.71 -6.80
C TRP A 187 2.30 -8.68 -7.97
N TYR A 188 1.57 -8.41 -9.06
CA TYR A 188 1.74 -9.16 -10.29
C TYR A 188 3.19 -9.12 -10.80
N LYS A 189 3.82 -7.95 -10.87
CA LYS A 189 5.22 -7.80 -11.33
C LYS A 189 6.20 -8.56 -10.44
N PHE A 190 6.01 -8.55 -9.12
CA PHE A 190 6.82 -9.33 -8.17
C PHE A 190 6.76 -10.82 -8.49
N TYR A 191 5.55 -11.39 -8.55
CA TYR A 191 5.36 -12.84 -8.74
C TYR A 191 5.72 -13.29 -10.15
N ARG A 192 5.50 -12.44 -11.15
CA ARG A 192 5.97 -12.65 -12.52
C ARG A 192 7.50 -12.76 -12.59
N SER A 193 8.20 -12.07 -11.71
CA SER A 193 9.67 -12.07 -11.61
C SER A 193 10.21 -13.18 -10.70
N GLY A 194 9.35 -14.08 -10.20
CA GLY A 194 9.75 -15.21 -9.34
C GLY A 194 9.88 -14.86 -7.86
N PHE A 195 9.47 -13.66 -7.44
CA PHE A 195 9.48 -13.27 -6.03
C PHE A 195 8.23 -13.77 -5.31
N ASN A 196 8.40 -14.07 -4.01
CA ASN A 196 7.31 -14.43 -3.11
C ASN A 196 7.13 -13.36 -2.03
N GLY A 197 5.92 -13.29 -1.49
CA GLY A 197 5.59 -12.44 -0.35
C GLY A 197 4.93 -13.22 0.78
N TYR A 198 4.92 -12.61 1.97
CA TYR A 198 4.34 -13.20 3.18
C TYR A 198 3.44 -12.19 3.90
N ASN A 199 2.32 -12.64 4.46
CA ASN A 199 1.49 -11.84 5.37
C ASN A 199 1.72 -12.31 6.81
N LEU A 200 2.25 -11.43 7.66
CA LEU A 200 2.29 -11.63 9.10
C LEU A 200 0.87 -11.80 9.63
N GLN A 201 0.68 -12.81 10.48
CA GLN A 201 -0.65 -13.19 11.00
C GLN A 201 -1.07 -12.37 12.23
N GLN A 202 -0.34 -11.30 12.54
CA GLN A 202 -0.63 -10.35 13.62
C GLN A 202 -1.00 -8.99 13.02
N THR A 203 -1.84 -8.23 13.71
CA THR A 203 -2.11 -6.84 13.34
C THR A 203 -0.85 -6.00 13.55
N ILE A 204 -0.45 -5.27 12.51
CA ILE A 204 0.67 -4.32 12.56
C ILE A 204 0.26 -2.91 12.13
N TYR A 205 -1.00 -2.73 11.73
CA TYR A 205 -1.45 -1.53 11.02
C TYR A 205 -2.91 -1.22 11.30
N LEU A 206 -3.23 0.06 11.54
CA LEU A 206 -4.59 0.54 11.68
C LEU A 206 -4.95 1.34 10.43
N TYR A 207 -5.97 0.86 9.71
CA TYR A 207 -6.43 1.40 8.45
C TYR A 207 -7.64 2.30 8.66
N ALA A 208 -7.48 3.60 8.37
CA ALA A 208 -8.52 4.59 8.57
C ALA A 208 -9.58 4.44 7.47
N ASP A 209 -10.75 3.96 7.87
CA ASP A 209 -11.86 3.79 6.95
C ASP A 209 -13.15 4.09 7.69
N ALA A 210 -13.94 5.02 7.15
CA ALA A 210 -15.26 5.29 7.70
C ALA A 210 -16.14 4.05 7.45
N ARG A 211 -16.93 3.64 8.46
CA ARG A 211 -17.80 2.44 8.41
C ARG A 211 -18.72 2.34 7.20
N ASN A 212 -18.94 3.43 6.46
CA ASN A 212 -19.81 3.54 5.30
C ASN A 212 -19.14 4.18 4.06
N ASP A 213 -17.81 4.23 3.97
CA ASP A 213 -17.17 4.83 2.78
C ASP A 213 -17.18 3.86 1.57
N TYR A 214 -18.33 3.84 0.89
CA TYR A 214 -18.50 3.14 -0.39
C TYR A 214 -18.06 4.00 -1.59
N SER A 215 -17.67 5.27 -1.37
CA SER A 215 -17.47 6.27 -2.42
C SER A 215 -16.19 6.04 -3.24
N LYS A 216 -15.23 5.29 -2.70
CA LYS A 216 -13.92 4.99 -3.33
C LYS A 216 -14.02 4.05 -4.55
N ARG A 217 -15.19 3.45 -4.86
CA ARG A 217 -15.36 2.39 -5.88
C ARG A 217 -16.07 2.88 -7.15
N ASN A 218 -15.36 3.65 -7.98
CA ASN A 218 -15.82 4.13 -9.29
C ASN A 218 -15.79 3.03 -10.37
N TRP A 219 -16.61 3.17 -11.40
CA TRP A 219 -16.69 2.28 -12.55
C TRP A 219 -15.36 2.13 -13.29
N GLN A 220 -14.60 3.23 -13.37
CA GLN A 220 -13.27 3.25 -13.99
C GLN A 220 -12.29 2.28 -13.29
N ASN A 221 -12.34 2.19 -11.96
CA ASN A 221 -11.44 1.32 -11.19
C ASN A 221 -11.73 -0.15 -11.48
N ARG A 222 -13.01 -0.53 -11.61
CA ARG A 222 -13.42 -1.90 -11.93
C ARG A 222 -13.04 -2.27 -13.37
N LEU A 223 -13.12 -1.33 -14.31
CA LEU A 223 -12.62 -1.52 -15.67
C LEU A 223 -11.10 -1.70 -15.70
N ASN A 224 -10.36 -0.93 -14.91
CA ASN A 224 -8.91 -1.07 -14.76
C ASN A 224 -8.54 -2.42 -14.13
N GLU A 225 -9.25 -2.85 -13.09
CA GLU A 225 -9.07 -4.18 -12.48
C GLU A 225 -9.33 -5.32 -13.49
N MET A 226 -10.43 -5.22 -14.25
CA MET A 226 -10.73 -6.17 -15.32
C MET A 226 -9.60 -6.22 -16.35
N ARG A 227 -9.10 -5.07 -16.81
CA ARG A 227 -7.98 -4.99 -17.77
C ARG A 227 -6.70 -5.64 -17.23
N LEU A 228 -6.37 -5.40 -15.97
CA LEU A 228 -5.24 -6.04 -15.31
C LEU A 228 -5.43 -7.56 -15.26
N LYS A 229 -6.62 -8.07 -14.90
CA LYS A 229 -6.88 -9.52 -14.95
C LYS A 229 -6.70 -10.10 -16.36
N HIS A 230 -7.13 -9.39 -17.40
CA HIS A 230 -6.89 -9.81 -18.79
C HIS A 230 -5.40 -9.85 -19.14
N LEU A 231 -4.62 -8.87 -18.68
CA LEU A 231 -3.16 -8.84 -18.82
C LEU A 231 -2.53 -10.09 -18.19
N ILE A 232 -2.91 -10.40 -16.95
CA ILE A 232 -2.42 -11.57 -16.20
C ILE A 232 -2.74 -12.87 -16.95
N ILE A 233 -3.98 -13.04 -17.42
CA ILE A 233 -4.38 -14.25 -18.17
C ILE A 233 -3.51 -14.45 -19.40
N ARG A 234 -3.28 -13.37 -20.16
CA ARG A 234 -2.50 -13.40 -21.39
C ARG A 234 -1.03 -13.71 -21.14
N GLU A 235 -0.42 -13.09 -20.14
CA GLU A 235 1.02 -13.20 -19.89
C GLU A 235 1.43 -14.46 -19.10
N VAL A 236 0.52 -14.99 -18.29
CA VAL A 236 0.72 -16.22 -17.51
C VAL A 236 0.16 -17.45 -18.23
N HIS A 237 -0.50 -17.27 -19.38
CA HIS A 237 -1.16 -18.32 -20.16
C HIS A 237 -2.20 -19.11 -19.34
N LEU A 238 -3.04 -18.41 -18.58
CA LEU A 238 -4.11 -19.04 -17.82
C LEU A 238 -5.20 -19.61 -18.76
N PRO A 239 -5.90 -20.68 -18.35
CA PRO A 239 -6.98 -21.27 -19.15
C PRO A 239 -8.08 -20.26 -19.51
N TRP A 240 -8.71 -20.45 -20.67
CA TRP A 240 -9.70 -19.50 -21.23
C TRP A 240 -10.86 -19.16 -20.26
N TYR A 241 -11.27 -20.09 -19.39
CA TYR A 241 -12.35 -19.84 -18.44
C TYR A 241 -11.99 -18.78 -17.38
N TYR A 242 -10.70 -18.43 -17.23
CA TYR A 242 -10.27 -17.30 -16.39
C TYR A 242 -10.79 -15.95 -16.90
N TYR A 243 -11.08 -15.81 -18.20
CA TYR A 243 -11.71 -14.60 -18.72
C TYR A 243 -13.11 -14.38 -18.13
N VAL A 244 -13.83 -15.45 -17.75
CA VAL A 244 -15.12 -15.34 -17.05
C VAL A 244 -14.91 -14.75 -15.65
N PHE A 245 -13.89 -15.21 -14.92
CA PHE A 245 -13.54 -14.67 -13.61
C PHE A 245 -13.03 -13.23 -13.68
N ALA A 246 -12.40 -12.83 -14.80
CA ALA A 246 -11.97 -11.46 -15.02
C ALA A 246 -13.13 -10.46 -15.11
N LEU A 247 -14.34 -10.92 -15.45
CA LEU A 247 -15.55 -10.09 -15.49
C LEU A 247 -16.16 -9.82 -14.11
N ARG A 248 -15.69 -10.50 -13.05
CA ARG A 248 -16.23 -10.35 -11.69
C ARG A 248 -16.33 -8.90 -11.20
N PRO A 249 -15.33 -8.01 -11.39
CA PRO A 249 -15.44 -6.62 -10.93
C PRO A 249 -16.61 -5.87 -11.59
N ILE A 250 -16.92 -6.21 -12.85
CA ILE A 250 -18.04 -5.66 -13.61
C ILE A 250 -19.36 -6.23 -13.10
N ILE A 251 -19.46 -7.54 -12.95
CA ILE A 251 -20.68 -8.19 -12.44
C ILE A 251 -21.05 -7.65 -11.05
N VAL A 252 -20.07 -7.51 -10.15
CA VAL A 252 -20.29 -6.95 -8.81
C VAL A 252 -20.70 -5.48 -8.87
N GLY A 253 -20.20 -4.71 -9.84
CA GLY A 253 -20.57 -3.30 -10.02
C GLY A 253 -22.00 -3.11 -10.50
N LEU A 254 -22.60 -4.12 -11.13
CA LEU A 254 -23.99 -4.09 -11.60
C LEU A 254 -25.00 -4.57 -10.53
N LEU A 255 -24.53 -5.06 -9.37
CA LEU A 255 -25.42 -5.51 -8.30
C LEU A 255 -26.17 -4.33 -7.67
N PRO A 256 -27.46 -4.49 -7.33
CA PRO A 256 -28.18 -3.52 -6.52
C PRO A 256 -27.46 -3.25 -5.19
N MET A 257 -27.37 -1.97 -4.81
CA MET A 257 -26.67 -1.51 -3.60
C MET A 257 -27.01 -2.29 -2.32
N PRO A 258 -28.28 -2.66 -2.04
CA PRO A 258 -28.61 -3.43 -0.84
C PRO A 258 -27.94 -4.81 -0.80
N ILE A 259 -27.88 -5.51 -1.94
CA ILE A 259 -27.26 -6.84 -2.07
C ILE A 259 -25.75 -6.69 -1.90
N TYR A 260 -25.17 -5.70 -2.56
CA TYR A 260 -23.75 -5.39 -2.45
C TYR A 260 -23.32 -5.07 -1.00
N HIS A 261 -24.08 -4.23 -0.27
CA HIS A 261 -23.81 -3.92 1.13
C HIS A 261 -23.94 -5.13 2.05
N HIS A 262 -24.91 -6.01 1.79
CA HIS A 262 -25.09 -7.24 2.57
C HIS A 262 -23.89 -8.19 2.40
N LEU A 263 -23.45 -8.41 1.15
CA LEU A 263 -22.28 -9.24 0.85
C LEU A 263 -20.98 -8.66 1.43
N HIS A 264 -20.82 -7.34 1.41
CA HIS A 264 -19.64 -6.68 1.96
C HIS A 264 -19.55 -6.82 3.48
N ARG A 265 -20.65 -6.56 4.21
CA ARG A 265 -20.68 -6.68 5.68
C ARG A 265 -20.39 -8.09 6.15
N ARG A 266 -20.93 -9.11 5.46
CA ARG A 266 -20.62 -10.52 5.74
C ARG A 266 -19.14 -10.87 5.57
N ARG A 267 -18.40 -10.17 4.72
CA ARG A 267 -16.97 -10.42 4.51
C ARG A 267 -16.09 -9.80 5.61
N LEU A 268 -16.56 -8.74 6.27
CA LEU A 268 -15.83 -8.05 7.34
C LEU A 268 -16.07 -8.68 8.72
N GLN A 269 -17.10 -9.52 8.85
CA GLN A 269 -17.52 -10.18 10.11
C GLN A 269 -17.05 -11.64 10.23
N ASN A 270 -16.46 -12.20 9.16
CA ASN A 270 -15.96 -13.58 9.09
C ASN A 270 -14.45 -13.56 8.88
#